data_AF-A0A920I8Z5-F1
#
_entry.id   AF-A0A920I8Z5-F1
#
_cell.length_a   1.000
_cell.length_b   1.000
_cell.length_c   1.000
_cell.angle_alpha   90.00
_cell.angle_beta   90.00
_cell.angle_gamma   90.00
#
_symmetry.space_group_name_H-M   'P 1'
#
loop_
_entity.id
_entity.type
_entity.pdbx_description
1 polymer ?
#
loop_
_entity_poly.entity_id
_entity_poly.type
_entity_poly.pdbx_seq_one_letter_code
_entity_poly.pdbx_strand_id
1 'polypeptide(L)'
;MFVREDSITLYGFYTSEEKSAFILLNSVQGVGAKAAISLLSALTPDDLKQAILTSNKAMVSRADGVGPKLAQRIVNELAEKIGKLPSNLSNLETMAVPTGSTQSSAGEDAASALTNLGYSRNEAWIAIQKASAKSDTQDLKQLLNQALKEIGQK
;
A
#
# COMPACT_ATOMS: atom_id res chain seq x y z
N MET A 1 -6.92 6.55 11.33
CA MET A 1 -6.92 6.97 12.75
C MET A 1 -5.50 6.88 13.25
N PHE A 2 -4.97 7.95 13.84
CA PHE A 2 -3.64 7.96 14.47
C PHE A 2 -3.84 8.15 15.97
N VAL A 3 -3.28 7.23 16.76
CA VAL A 3 -3.35 7.25 18.21
C VAL A 3 -1.98 7.63 18.76
N ARG A 4 -1.92 8.69 19.54
CA ARG A 4 -0.79 9.04 20.42
C ARG A 4 -1.26 8.89 21.86
N GLU A 5 -0.32 8.78 22.80
CA GLU A 5 -0.63 8.64 24.25
C GLU A 5 -1.66 9.66 24.74
N ASP A 6 -1.59 10.90 24.25
CA ASP A 6 -2.43 12.00 24.73
C ASP A 6 -3.55 12.41 23.75
N SER A 7 -3.64 11.82 22.56
CA SER A 7 -4.59 12.28 21.54
C SER A 7 -4.96 11.23 20.50
N ILE A 8 -6.24 11.19 20.15
CA ILE A 8 -6.75 10.47 18.98
C ILE A 8 -7.06 11.51 17.89
N THR A 9 -6.43 11.37 16.72
CA THR A 9 -6.67 12.25 15.58
C THR A 9 -7.13 11.45 14.37
N LEU A 10 -8.22 11.90 13.75
CA LEU A 10 -8.70 11.38 12.49
C LEU A 10 -8.22 12.29 11.36
N TYR A 11 -7.65 11.70 10.31
CA TYR A 11 -7.28 12.40 9.09
C TYR A 11 -8.15 11.89 7.95
N GLY A 12 -8.81 12.82 7.25
CA GLY A 12 -9.67 12.54 6.11
C GLY A 12 -8.93 12.77 4.80
N PHE A 13 -9.26 11.96 3.79
CA PHE A 13 -8.73 12.05 2.43
C PHE A 13 -9.90 11.95 1.45
N TYR A 14 -9.82 12.67 0.33
CA TYR A 14 -10.85 12.63 -0.69
C TYR A 14 -10.75 11.34 -1.51
N THR A 15 -9.52 10.86 -1.75
CA THR A 15 -9.26 9.63 -2.49
C THR A 15 -8.53 8.57 -1.66
N SER A 16 -8.66 7.30 -2.06
CA SER A 16 -7.87 6.20 -1.48
C SER A 16 -6.37 6.38 -1.76
N GLU A 17 -6.02 6.99 -2.89
CA GLU A 17 -4.65 7.23 -3.28
C GLU A 17 -3.96 8.26 -2.38
N GLU A 18 -4.64 9.35 -2.03
CA GLU A 18 -4.16 10.33 -1.05
C GLU A 18 -3.93 9.68 0.32
N LYS A 19 -4.85 8.80 0.75
CA LYS A 19 -4.71 8.05 2.00
C LYS A 19 -3.48 7.14 1.96
N SER A 20 -3.28 6.41 0.86
CA SER A 20 -2.12 5.53 0.68
C SER A 20 -0.81 6.33 0.66
N ALA A 21 -0.79 7.47 -0.03
CA ALA A 21 0.35 8.39 -0.03
C ALA A 21 0.65 8.93 1.38
N PHE A 22 -0.37 9.28 2.17
CA PHE A 22 -0.20 9.72 3.55
C PHE A 22 0.40 8.64 4.45
N ILE A 23 -0.09 7.39 4.34
CA ILE A 23 0.46 6.26 5.10
C ILE A 23 1.92 6.02 4.69
N LEU A 24 2.19 6.05 3.39
CA LEU A 24 3.53 5.88 2.85
C LEU A 24 4.49 6.98 3.34
N LEU A 25 4.06 8.23 3.37
CA LEU A 25 4.85 9.35 3.88
C LEU A 25 5.17 9.20 5.37
N ASN A 26 4.20 8.81 6.21
CA ASN A 26 4.44 8.57 7.64
C ASN A 26 5.37 7.39 7.92
N SER A 27 5.66 6.54 6.92
CA SER A 27 6.63 5.46 7.04
C SER A 27 8.09 5.92 6.90
N VAL A 28 8.32 7.20 6.54
CA VAL A 28 9.65 7.81 6.42
C VAL A 28 10.08 8.39 7.76
N GLN A 29 11.33 8.14 8.17
CA GLN A 29 11.81 8.59 9.46
C GLN A 29 11.86 10.12 9.56
N GLY A 30 11.15 10.69 10.53
CA GLY A 30 11.10 12.14 10.77
C GLY A 30 9.99 12.86 10.00
N VAL A 31 9.16 12.14 9.23
CA VAL A 31 7.90 12.67 8.72
C VAL A 31 6.82 12.41 9.74
N GLY A 32 6.24 13.49 10.29
CA GLY A 32 5.04 13.43 11.12
C GLY A 32 3.78 13.71 10.32
N ALA A 33 2.62 13.40 10.89
CA ALA A 33 1.32 13.60 10.24
C ALA A 33 1.08 15.02 9.73
N LYS A 34 1.54 16.06 10.46
CA LYS A 34 1.43 17.47 10.03
C LYS A 34 2.24 17.74 8.76
N ALA A 35 3.47 17.23 8.69
CA ALA A 35 4.33 17.38 7.51
C ALA A 35 3.77 16.58 6.32
N ALA A 36 3.26 15.37 6.56
CA ALA A 36 2.63 14.56 5.51
C ALA A 36 1.38 15.23 4.92
N ILE A 37 0.52 15.85 5.75
CA ILE A 37 -0.64 16.61 5.27
C ILE A 37 -0.21 17.86 4.53
N SER A 38 0.78 18.61 5.05
CA SER A 38 1.28 19.78 4.33
C SER A 38 1.84 19.41 2.96
N LEU A 39 2.50 18.24 2.86
CA LEU A 39 3.03 17.76 1.58
C LEU A 39 1.91 17.40 0.61
N LEU A 40 0.87 16.68 1.06
CA LEU A 40 -0.30 16.36 0.23
C LEU A 40 -1.20 17.58 -0.06
N SER A 41 -1.01 18.68 0.67
CA SER A 41 -1.67 19.97 0.37
C SER A 41 -0.90 20.77 -0.69
N ALA A 42 0.42 20.57 -0.79
CA ALA A 42 1.29 21.27 -1.73
C ALA A 42 1.49 20.50 -3.04
N LEU A 43 1.38 19.17 -3.01
CA LEU A 43 1.62 18.26 -4.12
C LEU A 43 0.52 17.22 -4.20
N THR A 44 0.06 16.93 -5.42
CA THR A 44 -0.82 15.79 -5.64
C THR A 44 -0.06 14.47 -5.43
N PRO A 45 -0.75 13.33 -5.23
CA PRO A 45 -0.10 12.03 -5.17
C PRO A 45 0.75 11.72 -6.40
N ASP A 46 0.32 12.15 -7.59
CA ASP A 46 1.08 11.97 -8.83
C ASP A 46 2.32 12.87 -8.92
N ASP A 47 2.21 14.14 -8.51
CA ASP A 47 3.37 15.02 -8.40
C ASP A 47 4.41 14.45 -7.42
N LEU A 48 3.94 13.88 -6.30
CA LEU A 48 4.80 13.23 -5.32
C LEU A 48 5.53 12.03 -5.93
N LYS A 49 4.83 11.16 -6.66
CA LYS A 49 5.46 10.05 -7.38
C LYS A 49 6.49 10.55 -8.38
N GLN A 50 6.15 11.54 -9.19
CA GLN A 50 7.06 12.12 -10.16
C GLN A 50 8.29 12.74 -9.48
N ALA A 51 8.11 13.43 -8.36
CA ALA A 51 9.20 13.99 -7.57
C ALA A 51 10.14 12.90 -7.05
N ILE A 52 9.61 11.76 -6.63
CA ILE A 52 10.40 10.61 -6.17
C ILE A 52 11.17 9.99 -7.35
N LEU A 53 10.49 9.72 -8.47
CA LEU A 53 11.10 9.13 -9.68
C LEU A 53 12.23 10.00 -10.27
N THR A 54 12.02 11.31 -10.31
CA THR A 54 13.00 12.28 -10.82
C THR A 54 14.00 12.74 -9.76
N SER A 55 13.92 12.22 -8.54
CA SER A 55 14.71 12.65 -7.39
C SER A 55 14.65 14.17 -7.12
N ASN A 56 13.52 14.81 -7.45
CA ASN A 56 13.31 16.25 -7.34
C ASN A 56 12.95 16.69 -5.92
N LYS A 57 13.98 16.85 -5.09
CA LYS A 57 13.87 17.24 -3.68
C LYS A 57 13.35 18.66 -3.49
N ALA A 58 13.61 19.54 -4.46
CA ALA A 58 13.18 20.95 -4.41
C ALA A 58 11.65 21.06 -4.46
N MET A 59 10.99 20.15 -5.19
CA MET A 59 9.53 20.06 -5.22
C MET A 59 8.98 19.64 -3.85
N VAL A 60 9.59 18.63 -3.22
CA VAL A 60 9.19 18.09 -1.91
C VAL A 60 9.44 19.10 -0.78
N SER A 61 10.49 19.91 -0.85
CA SER A 61 10.82 20.93 0.16
C SER A 61 9.90 22.16 0.15
N ARG A 62 8.93 22.25 -0.77
CA ARG A 62 7.93 23.35 -0.78
C ARG A 62 6.89 23.23 0.32
N ALA A 63 6.73 22.04 0.90
CA ALA A 63 5.77 21.81 1.96
C ALA A 63 6.26 22.35 3.31
N ASP A 64 5.32 22.91 4.08
CA ASP A 64 5.62 23.45 5.39
C ASP A 64 6.05 22.34 6.36
N GLY A 65 7.18 22.58 7.03
CA GLY A 65 7.80 21.60 7.91
C GLY A 65 8.67 20.56 7.20
N VAL A 66 8.87 20.67 5.88
CA VAL A 66 9.78 19.79 5.11
C VAL A 66 11.05 20.55 4.71
N GLY A 67 12.06 20.49 5.59
CA GLY A 67 13.38 21.07 5.30
C GLY A 67 14.18 20.28 4.25
N PRO A 68 15.29 20.83 3.73
CA PRO A 68 16.08 20.22 2.66
C PRO A 68 16.64 18.83 3.02
N LYS A 69 17.04 18.61 4.28
CA LYS A 69 17.48 17.29 4.77
C LYS A 69 16.35 16.28 4.80
N LEU A 70 15.16 16.70 5.21
CA LEU A 70 13.99 15.82 5.26
C LEU A 70 13.48 15.51 3.85
N ALA A 71 13.45 16.50 2.95
CA ALA A 71 13.11 16.30 1.55
C ALA A 71 14.04 15.27 0.87
N GLN A 72 15.35 15.38 1.12
CA GLN A 72 16.34 14.41 0.65
C GLN A 72 16.04 12.99 1.16
N ARG A 73 15.70 12.86 2.44
CA ARG A 73 15.38 11.58 3.07
C ARG A 73 14.08 10.99 2.48
N ILE A 74 13.03 11.79 2.37
CA ILE A 74 11.74 11.39 1.78
C ILE A 74 11.97 10.81 0.39
N VAL A 75 12.65 11.55 -0.49
CA VAL A 75 12.90 11.10 -1.86
C VAL A 75 13.68 9.78 -1.89
N ASN A 76 14.75 9.65 -1.10
CA ASN A 76 15.58 8.45 -1.12
C ASN A 76 14.87 7.23 -0.52
N GLU A 77 14.28 7.36 0.67
CA GLU A 77 13.61 6.23 1.33
C GLU A 77 12.39 5.77 0.54
N LEU A 78 11.63 6.70 -0.05
CA LEU A 78 10.49 6.34 -0.89
C LEU A 78 10.93 5.75 -2.23
N ALA A 79 12.01 6.26 -2.85
CA ALA A 79 12.57 5.66 -4.05
C ALA A 79 13.03 4.22 -3.81
N GLU A 80 13.64 3.93 -2.65
CA GLU A 80 13.98 2.55 -2.28
C GLU A 80 12.73 1.67 -2.08
N LYS A 81 11.68 2.19 -1.46
CA LYS A 81 10.43 1.44 -1.24
C LYS A 81 9.67 1.17 -2.54
N ILE A 82 9.68 2.13 -3.47
CA ILE A 82 9.08 1.98 -4.80
C ILE A 82 9.94 1.07 -5.68
N GLY A 83 11.27 1.20 -5.64
CA GLY A 83 12.19 0.35 -6.41
C GLY A 83 12.25 -1.10 -5.94
N LYS A 84 11.86 -1.39 -4.69
CA LYS A 84 11.68 -2.74 -4.14
C LYS A 84 10.27 -3.31 -4.35
N LEU A 85 9.32 -2.48 -4.80
CA LEU A 85 7.98 -2.93 -5.17
C LEU A 85 8.03 -3.40 -6.64
N PRO A 86 7.60 -4.63 -6.97
CA PRO A 86 7.30 -4.97 -8.37
C PRO A 86 6.33 -3.91 -8.91
N SER A 87 6.55 -3.48 -10.15
CA SER A 87 6.09 -2.25 -10.82
C SER A 87 4.56 -2.02 -10.93
N ASN A 88 3.74 -2.61 -10.08
CA ASN A 88 2.29 -2.45 -10.01
C ASN A 88 1.93 -1.67 -8.74
N LEU A 89 1.99 -0.33 -8.84
CA LEU A 89 1.49 0.58 -7.80
C LEU A 89 -0.05 0.55 -7.67
N SER A 90 -0.76 -0.29 -8.43
CA SER A 90 -2.16 -0.64 -8.21
C SER A 90 -2.39 -1.45 -6.92
N ASN A 91 -1.34 -1.99 -6.29
CA ASN A 91 -1.48 -2.92 -5.15
C ASN A 91 -1.27 -2.27 -3.77
N LEU A 92 -1.45 -0.94 -3.65
CA LEU A 92 -1.45 -0.24 -2.35
C LEU A 92 -2.70 -0.54 -1.47
N GLU A 93 -3.51 -1.54 -1.81
CA GLU A 93 -4.63 -2.01 -1.00
C GLU A 93 -4.23 -2.95 0.16
N THR A 94 -2.94 -3.21 0.43
CA THR A 94 -2.56 -4.18 1.49
C THR A 94 -2.56 -3.61 2.93
N MET A 95 -3.37 -2.60 3.27
CA MET A 95 -3.68 -2.27 4.67
C MET A 95 -5.13 -1.81 4.88
N ALA A 96 -6.04 -2.13 3.96
CA ALA A 96 -7.46 -1.82 4.12
C ALA A 96 -8.26 -3.10 4.38
N VAL A 97 -8.87 -3.12 5.56
CA VAL A 97 -10.07 -3.90 5.92
C VAL A 97 -11.01 -4.05 4.72
N PRO A 98 -11.65 -5.22 4.49
CA PRO A 98 -12.42 -5.45 3.27
C PRO A 98 -13.68 -4.58 3.27
N THR A 99 -13.66 -3.51 2.51
CA THR A 99 -14.86 -2.83 2.04
C THR A 99 -14.81 -2.89 0.53
N GLY A 100 -15.58 -3.83 -0.03
CA GLY A 100 -15.62 -4.09 -1.45
C GLY A 100 -16.13 -2.88 -2.24
N SER A 101 -15.40 -2.51 -3.27
CA SER A 101 -15.90 -2.06 -4.58
C SER A 101 -14.75 -1.46 -5.40
N THR A 102 -13.89 -2.35 -5.87
CA THR A 102 -13.01 -2.20 -7.04
C THR A 102 -12.97 -3.61 -7.63
N GLN A 103 -12.91 -3.77 -8.96
CA GLN A 103 -12.84 -5.09 -9.59
C GLN A 103 -11.49 -5.75 -9.23
N SER A 104 -11.32 -6.16 -7.98
CA SER A 104 -10.28 -7.08 -7.59
C SER A 104 -10.67 -8.44 -8.13
N SER A 105 -9.75 -9.07 -8.84
CA SER A 105 -9.96 -10.43 -9.32
C SER A 105 -10.19 -11.34 -8.11
N ALA A 106 -11.04 -12.36 -8.25
CA ALA A 106 -11.26 -13.34 -7.17
C ALA A 106 -9.94 -13.97 -6.65
N GLY A 107 -8.87 -13.96 -7.46
CA GLY A 107 -7.53 -14.38 -7.05
C GLY A 107 -6.82 -13.41 -6.10
N GLU A 108 -6.97 -12.10 -6.27
CA GLU A 108 -6.34 -11.10 -5.39
C GLU A 108 -7.00 -11.04 -4.01
N ASP A 109 -8.34 -11.15 -3.98
CA ASP A 109 -9.11 -11.28 -2.74
C ASP A 109 -8.72 -12.55 -1.98
N ALA A 110 -8.57 -13.68 -2.70
CA ALA A 110 -8.12 -14.93 -2.10
C ALA A 110 -6.68 -14.83 -1.56
N ALA A 111 -5.78 -14.18 -2.30
CA ALA A 111 -4.38 -14.01 -1.88
C ALA A 111 -4.31 -13.18 -0.61
N SER A 112 -5.09 -12.10 -0.54
CA SER A 112 -5.19 -11.24 0.63
C SER A 112 -5.76 -11.99 1.83
N ALA A 113 -6.80 -12.79 1.64
CA ALA A 113 -7.37 -13.64 2.69
C ALA A 113 -6.34 -14.64 3.24
N LEU A 114 -5.59 -15.34 2.37
CA LEU A 114 -4.54 -16.27 2.79
C LEU A 114 -3.40 -15.60 3.55
N THR A 115 -3.01 -14.39 3.15
CA THR A 115 -2.00 -13.63 3.91
C THR A 115 -2.49 -13.20 5.28
N ASN A 116 -3.78 -12.87 5.42
CA ASN A 116 -4.39 -12.56 6.72
C ASN A 116 -4.50 -13.79 7.64
N LEU A 117 -4.58 -15.00 7.06
CA LEU A 117 -4.51 -16.28 7.77
C LEU A 117 -3.07 -16.64 8.23
N GLY A 118 -2.06 -15.85 7.86
CA GLY A 118 -0.67 -16.01 8.30
C GLY A 118 0.23 -16.71 7.29
N TYR A 119 -0.24 -17.00 6.07
CA TYR A 119 0.59 -17.57 5.01
C TYR A 119 1.41 -16.50 4.29
N SER A 120 2.61 -16.86 3.81
CA SER A 120 3.42 -15.90 3.06
C SER A 120 2.76 -15.56 1.71
N ARG A 121 2.98 -14.35 1.22
CA ARG A 121 2.42 -13.89 -0.07
C ARG A 121 2.81 -14.80 -1.24
N ASN A 122 4.01 -15.37 -1.19
CA ASN A 122 4.49 -16.29 -2.23
C ASN A 122 3.73 -17.63 -2.19
N GLU A 123 3.53 -18.19 -1.00
CA GLU A 123 2.76 -19.43 -0.83
C GLU A 123 1.28 -19.25 -1.22
N ALA A 124 0.68 -18.11 -0.85
CA ALA A 124 -0.69 -17.78 -1.23
C ALA A 124 -0.87 -17.75 -2.76
N TRP A 125 0.03 -17.08 -3.49
CA TRP A 125 -0.02 -17.00 -4.94
C TRP A 125 0.16 -18.34 -5.64
N ILE A 126 1.09 -19.18 -5.14
CA ILE A 126 1.32 -20.53 -5.69
C ILE A 126 0.07 -21.41 -5.50
N ALA A 127 -0.56 -21.34 -4.32
CA ALA A 127 -1.77 -22.10 -4.02
C ALA A 127 -2.95 -21.68 -4.91
N ILE A 128 -3.09 -20.37 -5.15
CA ILE A 128 -4.16 -19.83 -6.00
C ILE A 128 -3.98 -20.21 -7.46
N GLN A 129 -2.75 -20.16 -7.99
CA GLN A 129 -2.43 -20.62 -9.35
C GLN A 129 -2.74 -22.11 -9.56
N LYS A 130 -2.47 -22.94 -8.54
CA LYS A 130 -2.82 -24.37 -8.58
C LYS A 130 -4.33 -24.61 -8.48
N ALA A 131 -5.01 -23.80 -7.68
CA ALA A 131 -6.46 -23.87 -7.53
C ALA A 131 -7.18 -23.43 -8.82
N SER A 132 -6.75 -22.35 -9.47
CA SER A 132 -7.33 -21.88 -10.73
C SER A 132 -7.09 -22.84 -11.90
N ALA A 133 -5.95 -23.54 -11.92
CA ALA A 133 -5.68 -24.57 -12.92
C ALA A 133 -6.60 -25.81 -12.82
N LYS A 134 -7.22 -26.05 -11.66
CA LYS A 134 -8.12 -27.20 -11.42
C LYS A 134 -9.60 -26.87 -11.62
N SER A 135 -9.96 -25.59 -11.67
CA SER A 135 -11.36 -25.16 -11.81
C SER A 135 -11.43 -23.77 -12.43
N ASP A 136 -12.15 -23.65 -13.54
CA ASP A 136 -12.42 -22.37 -14.26
C ASP A 136 -13.49 -21.51 -13.56
N THR A 137 -13.55 -21.60 -12.23
CA THR A 137 -14.57 -20.95 -11.40
C THR A 137 -14.05 -19.63 -10.86
N GLN A 138 -14.75 -18.52 -11.17
CA GLN A 138 -14.49 -17.18 -10.63
C GLN A 138 -15.00 -16.98 -9.20
N ASP A 139 -15.56 -18.00 -8.55
CA ASP A 139 -16.14 -17.85 -7.21
C ASP A 139 -15.05 -17.88 -6.11
N LEU A 140 -14.90 -16.75 -5.43
CA LEU A 140 -13.89 -16.50 -4.40
C LEU A 140 -13.88 -17.59 -3.31
N LYS A 141 -15.06 -18.01 -2.84
CA LYS A 141 -15.17 -18.99 -1.75
C LYS A 141 -14.63 -20.36 -2.16
N GLN A 142 -14.89 -20.77 -3.40
CA GLN A 142 -14.42 -22.05 -3.93
C GLN A 142 -12.91 -22.00 -4.16
N LEU A 143 -12.41 -20.91 -4.73
CA LEU A 143 -10.99 -20.68 -4.96
C LEU A 143 -10.18 -20.70 -3.65
N LEU A 144 -10.69 -20.06 -2.60
CA LEU A 144 -10.06 -20.01 -1.28
C LEU A 144 -10.01 -21.40 -0.60
N ASN A 145 -11.12 -22.14 -0.62
CA ASN A 145 -11.16 -23.50 -0.06
C ASN A 145 -10.18 -24.45 -0.78
N GLN A 146 -10.06 -24.34 -2.10
CA GLN A 146 -9.15 -25.16 -2.88
C GLN A 146 -7.69 -24.77 -2.65
N ALA A 147 -7.39 -23.47 -2.57
CA ALA A 147 -6.05 -22.98 -2.23
C ALA A 147 -5.62 -23.43 -0.83
N LEU A 148 -6.52 -23.38 0.17
CA LEU A 148 -6.25 -23.92 1.51
C LEU A 148 -5.96 -25.43 1.49
N LYS A 149 -6.67 -26.19 0.65
CA LYS A 149 -6.41 -27.62 0.47
C LYS A 149 -5.02 -27.91 -0.10
N GLU A 150 -4.54 -27.09 -1.04
CA GLU A 150 -3.19 -27.22 -1.61
C GLU A 150 -2.09 -26.87 -0.60
N ILE A 151 -2.32 -25.89 0.29
CA ILE A 151 -1.37 -25.51 1.33
C ILE A 151 -1.32 -26.55 2.46
N GLY A 152 -2.49 -27.09 2.83
CA GLY A 152 -2.62 -28.10 3.90
C GLY A 152 -2.24 -29.52 3.49
N GLN A 153 -2.02 -29.82 2.21
CA GLN A 153 -1.53 -31.11 1.72
C GLN A 153 0.01 -31.24 1.76
N LYS A 154 0.69 -30.37 2.52
CA LYS A 154 2.14 -30.38 2.70
C LYS A 154 2.53 -31.13 3.97
#